data_AF-A0A1G6F9D9-F1
#
_entry.id   AF-A0A1G6F9D9-F1
#
_cell.length_a   1.000
_cell.length_b   1.000
_cell.length_c   1.000
_cell.angle_alpha   90.00
_cell.angle_beta   90.00
_cell.angle_gamma   90.00
#
_symmetry.space_group_name_H-M   'P 1'
#
loop_
_entity.id
_entity.type
_entity.pdbx_description
1 polymer ?
#
loop_
_entity_poly.entity_id
_entity_poly.type
_entity_poly.pdbx_seq_one_letter_code
_entity_poly.pdbx_strand_id
1 'polypeptide(L)'
;MKGTEGSCSHKNFDIIKREETYPVRGEDTTIIANVKVCRDCGKEVFDYTLDSDNLKRAFFQYKKKHSLLNSNDIVMLRKKYNISQRTLAKLIGCSQATIVRYEKGDIQNNTHNSVMRMLQYTENFKELAELKEDELDSNEIKNIKEALVNQIRDNTMNYWPMDTPGEFHTTKADQYSGFIEFDFNKFSLMVQYFAENVKELYKTKLLKLLWFTDMYYFKEYTVSMSGSRYLHQHYGPVPQQYSLLLGMMERSGIIRIDETITPYGYGEIITTTKSSKGQFSEDETEILSSVLKKYGNMSATKISDLSHKQKGYIETSDMECISYLYAMDLK
;
A
#
# COMPACT_ATOMS: atom_id res chain seq x y z
N MET A 1 -13.79 -76.38 -6.46
CA MET A 1 -14.71 -76.34 -5.30
C MET A 1 -14.57 -74.97 -4.65
N LYS A 2 -15.66 -74.20 -4.73
CA LYS A 2 -16.05 -72.99 -3.98
C LYS A 2 -14.96 -72.36 -3.10
N GLY A 3 -14.22 -71.40 -3.66
CA GLY A 3 -13.58 -70.37 -2.85
C GLY A 3 -14.70 -69.56 -2.20
N THR A 4 -14.81 -69.67 -0.89
CA THR A 4 -15.74 -68.90 -0.08
C THR A 4 -15.45 -67.42 -0.27
N GLU A 5 -16.23 -66.78 -1.14
CA GLU A 5 -16.53 -65.35 -1.02
C GLU A 5 -17.20 -65.18 0.34
N GLY A 6 -16.38 -65.01 1.37
CA GLY A 6 -16.85 -64.47 2.64
C GLY A 6 -17.46 -63.13 2.29
N SER A 7 -18.78 -63.02 2.45
CA SER A 7 -19.51 -61.77 2.27
C SER A 7 -19.02 -60.79 3.32
N CYS A 8 -17.93 -60.10 3.01
CA CYS A 8 -17.45 -59.02 3.85
C CYS A 8 -18.57 -57.98 3.87
N SER A 9 -19.20 -57.82 5.04
CA SER A 9 -20.29 -56.87 5.22
C SER A 9 -19.82 -55.40 5.22
N HIS A 10 -18.53 -55.15 4.92
CA HIS A 10 -17.88 -53.84 4.86
C HIS A 10 -18.31 -52.94 6.01
N LYS A 11 -18.01 -53.34 7.25
CA LYS A 11 -18.44 -52.60 8.46
C LYS A 11 -17.32 -51.77 9.09
N ASN A 12 -16.07 -52.23 8.96
CA ASN A 12 -14.89 -51.53 9.46
C ASN A 12 -14.06 -50.96 8.31
N PHE A 13 -13.71 -49.67 8.41
CA PHE A 13 -13.01 -48.94 7.37
C PHE A 13 -11.82 -48.17 7.93
N ASP A 14 -10.75 -48.12 7.15
CA ASP A 14 -9.61 -47.24 7.35
C ASP A 14 -9.48 -46.29 6.16
N ILE A 15 -8.96 -45.08 6.40
CA ILE A 15 -8.65 -44.11 5.34
C ILE A 15 -7.14 -44.14 5.14
N ILE A 16 -6.70 -44.55 3.97
CA ILE A 16 -5.28 -44.58 3.59
C ILE A 16 -4.98 -43.50 2.56
N LYS A 17 -3.72 -43.05 2.52
CA LYS A 17 -3.21 -42.15 1.49
C LYS A 17 -2.53 -42.97 0.40
N ARG A 18 -2.92 -42.77 -0.86
CA ARG A 18 -2.32 -43.45 -2.02
C ARG A 18 -2.14 -42.46 -3.16
N GLU A 19 -1.12 -42.69 -3.98
CA GLU A 19 -0.98 -41.97 -5.25
C GLU A 19 -1.97 -42.51 -6.28
N GLU A 20 -2.78 -41.63 -6.84
CA GLU A 20 -3.74 -41.93 -7.90
C GLU A 20 -3.64 -40.89 -9.01
N THR A 21 -3.83 -41.34 -10.25
CA THR A 21 -3.78 -40.49 -11.44
C THR A 21 -5.18 -40.32 -12.00
N TYR A 22 -5.58 -39.06 -12.20
CA TYR A 22 -6.89 -38.69 -12.72
C TYR A 22 -6.74 -38.00 -14.09
N PRO A 23 -7.54 -38.38 -15.10
CA PRO A 23 -7.54 -37.73 -16.41
C PRO A 23 -8.35 -36.42 -16.35
N VAL A 24 -7.67 -35.30 -16.13
CA VAL A 24 -8.30 -33.97 -16.07
C VAL A 24 -8.14 -33.29 -17.43
N ARG A 25 -9.25 -33.06 -18.14
CA ARG A 25 -9.28 -32.50 -19.51
C ARG A 25 -8.36 -33.25 -20.51
N GLY A 26 -8.25 -34.57 -20.34
CA GLY A 26 -7.43 -35.42 -21.21
C GLY A 26 -5.95 -35.45 -20.84
N GLU A 27 -5.56 -34.86 -19.71
CA GLU A 27 -4.20 -34.90 -19.18
C GLU A 27 -4.15 -35.61 -17.82
N ASP A 28 -3.17 -36.49 -17.67
CA ASP A 28 -2.95 -37.24 -16.43
C ASP A 28 -2.43 -36.32 -15.31
N THR A 29 -3.19 -36.27 -14.21
CA THR A 29 -2.88 -35.49 -13.01
C THR A 29 -2.78 -36.41 -11.80
N THR A 30 -1.58 -36.57 -11.26
CA THR A 30 -1.31 -37.45 -10.10
C THR A 30 -1.47 -36.70 -8.78
N ILE A 31 -2.26 -37.26 -7.86
CA ILE A 31 -2.49 -36.70 -6.53
C ILE A 31 -2.29 -37.75 -5.44
N ILE A 32 -2.09 -37.27 -4.20
CA ILE A 32 -2.25 -38.10 -3.01
C ILE A 32 -3.75 -38.12 -2.64
N ALA A 33 -4.42 -39.20 -3.05
CA ALA A 33 -5.83 -39.46 -2.79
C ALA A 33 -6.02 -40.09 -1.40
N ASN A 34 -7.12 -39.72 -0.75
CA ASN A 34 -7.60 -40.41 0.45
C ASN A 34 -8.58 -41.50 0.00
N VAL A 35 -8.21 -42.76 0.17
CA VAL A 35 -9.00 -43.91 -0.27
C VAL A 35 -9.53 -44.64 0.95
N LYS A 36 -10.83 -44.92 0.96
CA LYS A 36 -11.46 -45.72 2.01
C LYS A 36 -11.28 -47.19 1.67
N VAL A 37 -10.65 -47.92 2.58
CA VAL A 37 -10.41 -49.36 2.44
C VAL A 37 -11.09 -50.11 3.57
N CYS A 38 -11.68 -51.26 3.24
CA CYS A 38 -12.26 -52.13 4.24
C CYS A 38 -11.14 -52.83 5.02
N ARG A 39 -11.14 -52.71 6.35
CA ARG A 39 -10.11 -53.29 7.21
C ARG A 39 -10.11 -54.83 7.18
N ASP A 40 -11.28 -55.43 6.93
CA ASP A 40 -11.47 -56.87 7.00
C ASP A 40 -11.10 -57.62 5.71
N CYS A 41 -11.15 -56.93 4.55
CA CYS A 41 -10.87 -57.57 3.25
C CYS A 41 -9.92 -56.79 2.33
N GLY A 42 -9.48 -55.60 2.74
CA GLY A 42 -8.54 -54.75 1.99
C GLY A 42 -9.09 -54.10 0.72
N LYS A 43 -10.36 -54.35 0.37
CA LYS A 43 -10.98 -53.76 -0.83
C LYS A 43 -11.26 -52.27 -0.64
N GLU A 44 -11.07 -51.51 -1.71
CA GLU A 44 -11.48 -50.12 -1.80
C GLU A 44 -13.00 -50.02 -1.80
N VAL A 45 -13.50 -49.04 -1.06
CA VAL A 45 -14.92 -48.78 -0.88
C VAL A 45 -15.16 -47.35 -1.32
N PHE A 46 -16.02 -47.19 -2.33
CA PHE A 46 -16.43 -45.88 -2.81
C PHE A 46 -17.01 -45.04 -1.66
N ASP A 47 -16.52 -43.82 -1.53
CA ASP A 47 -17.02 -42.85 -0.56
C ASP A 47 -17.17 -41.51 -1.27
N TYR A 48 -18.42 -41.16 -1.55
CA TYR A 48 -18.77 -39.96 -2.31
C TYR A 48 -18.06 -38.69 -1.79
N THR A 49 -17.86 -38.57 -0.47
CA THR A 49 -17.20 -37.38 0.10
C THR A 49 -15.70 -37.37 -0.16
N LEU A 50 -15.03 -38.51 0.06
CA LEU A 50 -13.58 -38.64 -0.18
C LEU A 50 -13.26 -38.56 -1.67
N ASP A 51 -14.05 -39.23 -2.52
CA ASP A 51 -13.87 -39.22 -3.97
C ASP A 51 -14.12 -37.82 -4.55
N SER A 52 -15.13 -37.09 -4.07
CA SER A 52 -15.36 -35.69 -4.45
C SER A 52 -14.19 -34.79 -4.05
N ASP A 53 -13.61 -34.99 -2.86
CA ASP A 53 -12.47 -34.20 -2.40
C ASP A 53 -11.18 -34.56 -3.13
N ASN A 54 -10.98 -35.82 -3.49
CA ASN A 54 -9.87 -36.24 -4.35
C ASN A 54 -9.98 -35.58 -5.73
N LEU A 55 -11.16 -35.55 -6.35
CA LEU A 55 -11.38 -34.83 -7.61
C LEU A 55 -11.07 -33.33 -7.51
N LYS A 56 -11.45 -32.67 -6.41
CA LYS A 56 -11.08 -31.26 -6.17
C LYS A 56 -9.56 -31.08 -6.08
N ARG A 57 -8.83 -32.02 -5.44
CA ARG A 57 -7.36 -31.98 -5.38
C ARG A 57 -6.74 -32.17 -6.77
N ALA A 58 -7.28 -33.08 -7.58
CA ALA A 58 -6.84 -33.27 -8.96
C ALA A 58 -7.05 -31.98 -9.79
N PHE A 59 -8.22 -31.35 -9.68
CA PHE A 59 -8.49 -30.07 -10.35
C PHE A 59 -7.57 -28.95 -9.86
N PHE A 60 -7.29 -28.87 -8.57
CA PHE A 60 -6.35 -27.90 -8.01
C PHE A 60 -4.93 -28.09 -8.57
N GLN A 61 -4.44 -29.33 -8.62
CA GLN A 61 -3.13 -29.63 -9.20
C GLN A 61 -3.06 -29.28 -10.68
N TYR A 62 -4.09 -29.66 -11.45
CA TYR A 62 -4.20 -29.29 -12.86
C TYR A 62 -4.19 -27.76 -13.04
N LYS A 63 -4.99 -27.03 -12.25
CA LYS A 63 -5.04 -25.56 -12.30
C LYS A 63 -3.70 -24.93 -11.99
N LYS A 64 -2.99 -25.43 -10.96
CA LYS A 64 -1.64 -24.96 -10.60
C LYS A 64 -0.66 -25.17 -11.74
N LYS A 65 -0.66 -26.35 -12.37
CA LYS A 65 0.21 -26.66 -13.52
C LYS A 65 -0.04 -25.73 -14.71
N HIS A 66 -1.30 -25.42 -14.99
CA HIS A 66 -1.72 -24.56 -16.11
C HIS A 66 -1.86 -23.08 -15.77
N SER A 67 -1.39 -22.65 -14.59
CA SER A 67 -1.48 -21.25 -14.14
C SER A 67 -2.90 -20.66 -14.21
N LEU A 68 -3.89 -21.51 -13.89
CA LEU A 68 -5.29 -21.18 -13.80
C LEU A 68 -5.63 -20.72 -12.38
N LEU A 69 -6.50 -19.70 -12.26
CA LEU A 69 -7.02 -19.24 -10.97
C LEU A 69 -7.81 -20.35 -10.25
N ASN A 70 -7.62 -20.46 -8.95
CA ASN A 70 -8.40 -21.32 -8.09
C ASN A 70 -9.69 -20.62 -7.63
N SER A 71 -10.60 -21.40 -7.05
CA SER A 71 -11.87 -20.89 -6.55
C SER A 71 -11.71 -19.74 -5.55
N ASN A 72 -10.72 -19.86 -4.65
CA ASN A 72 -10.40 -18.80 -3.70
C ASN A 72 -9.91 -17.53 -4.39
N ASP A 73 -9.08 -17.64 -5.43
CA ASP A 73 -8.55 -16.49 -6.16
C ASP A 73 -9.68 -15.69 -6.83
N ILE A 74 -10.68 -16.39 -7.38
CA ILE A 74 -11.84 -15.78 -8.02
C ILE A 74 -12.74 -15.09 -6.98
N VAL A 75 -12.95 -15.72 -5.81
CA VAL A 75 -13.68 -15.09 -4.70
C VAL A 75 -12.92 -13.86 -4.19
N MET A 76 -11.59 -13.93 -4.08
CA MET A 76 -10.76 -12.80 -3.64
C MET A 76 -10.81 -11.65 -4.65
N LEU A 77 -10.71 -11.94 -5.95
CA LEU A 77 -10.87 -10.94 -7.02
C LEU A 77 -12.20 -10.20 -6.88
N ARG A 78 -13.28 -10.94 -6.63
CA ARG A 78 -14.62 -10.37 -6.48
C ARG A 78 -14.73 -9.51 -5.22
N LYS A 79 -14.20 -9.98 -4.10
CA LYS A 79 -14.18 -9.23 -2.83
C LYS A 79 -13.31 -7.98 -2.92
N LYS A 80 -12.18 -8.03 -3.63
CA LYS A 80 -11.24 -6.91 -3.83
C LYS A 80 -11.96 -5.65 -4.34
N TYR A 81 -12.87 -5.82 -5.30
CA TYR A 81 -13.64 -4.71 -5.87
C TYR A 81 -15.08 -4.62 -5.34
N ASN A 82 -15.41 -5.37 -4.28
CA ASN A 82 -16.74 -5.43 -3.69
C ASN A 82 -17.88 -5.67 -4.71
N ILE A 83 -17.65 -6.55 -5.69
CA ILE A 83 -18.63 -6.83 -6.75
C ILE A 83 -19.39 -8.14 -6.52
N SER A 84 -20.54 -8.28 -7.17
CA SER A 84 -21.33 -9.52 -7.11
C SER A 84 -20.86 -10.53 -8.18
N GLN A 85 -21.28 -11.79 -8.05
CA GLN A 85 -21.02 -12.81 -9.09
C GLN A 85 -21.67 -12.42 -10.43
N ARG A 86 -22.80 -11.72 -10.39
CA ARG A 86 -23.50 -11.19 -11.56
C ARG A 86 -22.69 -10.09 -12.24
N THR A 87 -22.16 -9.15 -11.46
CA THR A 87 -21.33 -8.05 -11.94
C THR A 87 -20.03 -8.56 -12.57
N LEU A 88 -19.35 -9.52 -11.92
CA LEU A 88 -18.16 -10.16 -12.49
C LEU A 88 -18.46 -10.91 -13.80
N ALA A 89 -19.62 -11.57 -13.87
CA ALA A 89 -20.07 -12.25 -15.09
C ALA A 89 -20.29 -11.27 -16.27
N LYS A 90 -20.89 -10.10 -16.03
CA LYS A 90 -21.05 -9.03 -17.03
C LYS A 90 -19.69 -8.53 -17.54
N LEU A 91 -18.75 -8.26 -16.62
CA LEU A 91 -17.40 -7.79 -16.95
C LEU A 91 -16.66 -8.80 -17.84
N ILE A 92 -16.70 -10.09 -17.49
CA ILE A 92 -16.04 -11.15 -18.26
C ILE A 92 -16.78 -11.46 -19.57
N GLY A 93 -18.07 -11.13 -19.67
CA GLY A 93 -18.92 -11.49 -20.81
C GLY A 93 -19.39 -12.95 -20.77
N CYS A 94 -19.70 -13.48 -19.59
CA CYS A 94 -20.22 -14.84 -19.42
C CYS A 94 -21.48 -14.88 -18.55
N SER A 95 -22.08 -16.05 -18.36
CA SER A 95 -23.25 -16.21 -17.50
C SER A 95 -22.88 -16.27 -16.02
N GLN A 96 -23.75 -15.76 -15.13
CA GLN A 96 -23.56 -15.85 -13.68
C GLN A 96 -23.31 -17.29 -13.20
N ALA A 97 -24.03 -18.27 -13.76
CA ALA A 97 -23.86 -19.68 -13.46
C ALA A 97 -22.44 -20.20 -13.76
N THR A 98 -21.72 -19.57 -14.69
CA THR A 98 -20.33 -19.90 -15.00
C THR A 98 -19.38 -19.44 -13.89
N ILE A 99 -19.58 -18.23 -13.35
CA ILE A 99 -18.80 -17.75 -12.20
C ILE A 99 -19.06 -18.58 -10.95
N VAL A 100 -20.33 -18.95 -10.69
CA VAL A 100 -20.69 -19.84 -9.57
C VAL A 100 -19.95 -21.18 -9.65
N ARG A 101 -19.85 -21.76 -10.85
CA ARG A 101 -19.11 -23.01 -11.07
C ARG A 101 -17.62 -22.85 -10.77
N TYR A 102 -17.00 -21.76 -11.22
CA TYR A 102 -15.59 -21.51 -10.95
C TYR A 102 -15.30 -21.29 -9.47
N GLU A 103 -16.15 -20.53 -8.77
CA GLU A 103 -16.06 -20.35 -7.31
C GLU A 103 -16.32 -21.67 -6.54
N LYS A 104 -16.96 -22.68 -7.15
CA LYS A 104 -17.18 -24.01 -6.55
C LYS A 104 -16.08 -25.04 -6.82
N GLY A 105 -15.19 -24.80 -7.78
CA GLY A 105 -14.07 -25.69 -8.06
C GLY A 105 -13.82 -25.99 -9.53
N ASP A 106 -14.78 -25.70 -10.41
CA ASP A 106 -14.71 -26.07 -11.82
C ASP A 106 -13.55 -25.39 -12.55
N ILE A 107 -13.06 -26.05 -13.60
CA ILE A 107 -11.96 -25.56 -14.43
C ILE A 107 -12.51 -24.58 -15.47
N GLN A 108 -12.00 -23.36 -15.43
CA GLN A 108 -12.31 -22.29 -16.37
C GLN A 108 -11.74 -22.54 -17.76
N ASN A 109 -12.28 -21.85 -18.78
CA ASN A 109 -11.65 -21.80 -20.09
C ASN A 109 -10.51 -20.76 -20.08
N ASN A 110 -9.66 -20.80 -21.11
CA ASN A 110 -8.49 -19.93 -21.19
C ASN A 110 -8.86 -18.45 -21.29
N THR A 111 -9.90 -18.11 -22.07
CA THR A 111 -10.35 -16.71 -22.24
C THR A 111 -10.80 -16.10 -20.92
N HIS A 112 -11.71 -16.76 -20.20
CA HIS A 112 -12.18 -16.29 -18.89
C HIS A 112 -11.03 -16.22 -17.89
N ASN A 113 -10.11 -17.19 -17.91
CA ASN A 113 -8.92 -17.16 -17.06
C ASN A 113 -8.06 -15.93 -17.33
N SER A 114 -7.75 -15.65 -18.59
CA SER A 114 -6.93 -14.50 -18.98
C SER A 114 -7.59 -13.19 -18.55
N VAL A 115 -8.89 -13.02 -18.80
CA VAL A 115 -9.64 -11.83 -18.37
C VAL A 115 -9.61 -11.70 -16.85
N MET A 116 -9.98 -12.75 -16.10
CA MET A 116 -9.93 -12.72 -14.63
C MET A 116 -8.53 -12.41 -14.10
N ARG A 117 -7.47 -12.91 -14.76
CA ARG A 117 -6.09 -12.59 -14.39
C ARG A 117 -5.75 -11.14 -14.66
N MET A 118 -6.19 -10.56 -15.77
CA MET A 118 -6.01 -9.15 -16.08
C MET A 118 -6.74 -8.27 -15.05
N LEU A 119 -7.94 -8.66 -14.64
CA LEU A 119 -8.74 -7.95 -13.64
C LEU A 119 -8.15 -7.96 -12.23
N GLN A 120 -7.17 -8.83 -11.93
CA GLN A 120 -6.42 -8.73 -10.68
C GLN A 120 -5.64 -7.40 -10.58
N TYR A 121 -5.32 -6.77 -11.71
CA TYR A 121 -4.69 -5.46 -11.74
C TYR A 121 -5.73 -4.34 -11.79
N THR A 122 -5.58 -3.35 -10.91
CA THR A 122 -6.59 -2.30 -10.68
C THR A 122 -6.82 -1.43 -11.91
N GLU A 123 -5.75 -1.07 -12.65
CA GLU A 123 -5.88 -0.26 -13.88
C GLU A 123 -6.70 -0.98 -14.95
N ASN A 124 -6.40 -2.25 -15.21
CA ASN A 124 -7.16 -3.07 -16.16
C ASN A 124 -8.62 -3.25 -15.72
N PHE A 125 -8.86 -3.37 -14.41
CA PHE A 125 -10.22 -3.45 -13.88
C PHE A 125 -10.99 -2.15 -14.11
N LYS A 126 -10.36 -1.01 -13.84
CA LYS A 126 -10.94 0.32 -14.06
C LYS A 126 -11.30 0.52 -15.53
N GLU A 127 -10.35 0.26 -16.43
CA GLU A 127 -10.55 0.41 -17.88
C GLU A 127 -11.71 -0.49 -18.37
N LEU A 128 -11.75 -1.75 -17.94
CA LEU A 128 -12.85 -2.63 -18.35
C LEU A 128 -14.20 -2.22 -17.75
N ALA A 129 -14.22 -1.70 -16.51
CA ALA A 129 -15.43 -1.23 -15.87
C ALA A 129 -16.00 0.03 -16.57
N GLU A 130 -15.13 0.94 -17.03
CA GLU A 130 -15.49 2.12 -17.82
C GLU A 130 -16.05 1.72 -19.19
N LEU A 131 -15.39 0.78 -19.89
CA LEU A 131 -15.87 0.26 -21.18
C LEU A 131 -17.24 -0.42 -21.10
N LYS A 132 -17.59 -0.96 -19.93
CA LYS A 132 -18.83 -1.68 -19.67
C LYS A 132 -19.82 -0.90 -18.82
N GLU A 133 -19.61 0.40 -18.61
CA GLU A 133 -20.45 1.21 -17.71
C GLU A 133 -21.93 1.15 -18.12
N ASP A 134 -22.23 1.12 -19.43
CA ASP A 134 -23.59 1.00 -19.97
C ASP A 134 -24.30 -0.34 -19.65
N GLU A 135 -23.54 -1.40 -19.35
CA GLU A 135 -24.09 -2.71 -18.95
C GLU A 135 -24.33 -2.82 -17.42
N LEU A 136 -23.89 -1.82 -16.65
CA LEU A 136 -23.91 -1.81 -15.19
C LEU A 136 -25.01 -0.89 -14.66
N ASP A 137 -25.63 -1.25 -13.53
CA ASP A 137 -26.59 -0.36 -12.88
C ASP A 137 -25.90 0.70 -11.99
N SER A 138 -26.65 1.76 -11.63
CA SER A 138 -26.11 2.87 -10.84
C SER A 138 -25.51 2.44 -9.49
N ASN A 139 -26.03 1.38 -8.87
CA ASN A 139 -25.51 0.88 -7.59
C ASN A 139 -24.24 0.04 -7.80
N GLU A 140 -24.18 -0.76 -8.86
CA GLU A 140 -22.97 -1.50 -9.26
C GLU A 140 -21.82 -0.51 -9.55
N ILE A 141 -22.08 0.55 -10.32
CA ILE A 141 -21.09 1.58 -10.64
C ILE A 141 -20.62 2.30 -9.37
N LYS A 142 -21.55 2.67 -8.48
CA LYS A 142 -21.20 3.30 -7.20
C LYS A 142 -20.30 2.40 -6.35
N ASN A 143 -20.67 1.13 -6.17
CA ASN A 143 -19.88 0.17 -5.39
C ASN A 143 -18.49 -0.04 -5.99
N ILE A 144 -18.38 -0.12 -7.32
CA ILE A 144 -17.10 -0.22 -8.02
C ILE A 144 -16.24 1.02 -7.79
N LYS A 145 -16.81 2.23 -7.94
CA LYS A 145 -16.10 3.50 -7.73
C LYS A 145 -15.63 3.62 -6.27
N GLU A 146 -16.48 3.28 -5.29
CA GLU A 146 -16.09 3.25 -3.87
C GLU A 146 -14.98 2.22 -3.60
N ALA A 147 -15.08 1.02 -4.17
CA ALA A 147 -14.06 0.00 -4.02
C ALA A 147 -12.73 0.40 -4.68
N LEU A 148 -12.76 1.03 -5.85
CA LEU A 148 -11.56 1.56 -6.52
C LEU A 148 -10.91 2.69 -5.71
N VAL A 149 -11.71 3.61 -5.14
CA VAL A 149 -11.20 4.64 -4.23
C VAL A 149 -10.58 4.03 -2.98
N ASN A 150 -11.23 3.03 -2.38
CA ASN A 150 -10.68 2.32 -1.22
C ASN A 150 -9.43 1.52 -1.59
N GLN A 151 -9.35 0.92 -2.78
CA GLN A 151 -8.15 0.26 -3.28
C GLN A 151 -7.04 1.26 -3.58
N ILE A 152 -7.35 2.50 -4.03
CA ILE A 152 -6.36 3.57 -4.11
C ILE A 152 -5.91 3.98 -2.71
N ARG A 153 -6.82 4.06 -1.73
CA ARG A 153 -6.51 4.40 -0.33
C ARG A 153 -5.64 3.33 0.36
N ASP A 154 -5.95 2.06 0.11
CA ASP A 154 -5.20 0.89 0.57
C ASP A 154 -3.90 0.69 -0.24
N ASN A 155 -3.85 1.01 -1.54
CA ASN A 155 -2.62 1.02 -2.35
C ASN A 155 -1.75 2.26 -2.12
N THR A 156 -2.30 3.39 -1.68
CA THR A 156 -1.48 4.49 -1.13
C THR A 156 -0.85 4.07 0.19
N MET A 157 -1.41 3.07 0.87
CA MET A 157 -0.81 2.42 2.05
C MET A 157 0.12 1.24 1.70
N ASN A 158 -0.07 0.55 0.56
CA ASN A 158 0.60 -0.72 0.21
C ASN A 158 1.38 -0.77 -1.12
N TYR A 159 1.46 0.32 -1.90
CA TYR A 159 2.37 0.47 -3.07
C TYR A 159 3.45 1.54 -2.83
N TRP A 160 3.74 1.84 -1.58
CA TRP A 160 5.10 2.09 -1.13
C TRP A 160 5.46 0.87 -0.29
N PRO A 161 6.65 0.25 -0.43
CA PRO A 161 7.03 -0.85 0.44
C PRO A 161 6.66 -0.50 1.87
N MET A 162 6.13 -1.47 2.62
CA MET A 162 6.00 -1.36 4.07
C MET A 162 7.39 -1.40 4.75
N ASP A 163 8.40 -0.86 4.08
CA ASP A 163 9.63 -0.28 4.56
C ASP A 163 9.57 1.20 4.15
N THR A 164 8.86 1.95 5.00
CA THR A 164 8.96 3.37 5.36
C THR A 164 9.84 4.33 4.53
N PRO A 165 9.67 5.65 4.73
CA PRO A 165 10.77 6.60 4.60
C PRO A 165 12.14 6.12 5.15
N GLY A 166 12.19 5.08 6.00
CA GLY A 166 13.39 4.41 6.52
C GLY A 166 14.26 3.62 5.51
N GLU A 167 13.82 3.33 4.29
CA GLU A 167 14.75 2.84 3.24
C GLU A 167 15.59 4.00 2.65
N PHE A 168 15.10 5.22 2.75
CA PHE A 168 15.74 6.39 2.17
C PHE A 168 16.25 7.40 3.23
N HIS A 169 15.74 7.35 4.45
CA HIS A 169 16.26 8.00 5.65
C HIS A 169 16.90 6.95 6.54
N THR A 170 18.10 7.21 7.07
CA THR A 170 18.69 6.32 8.06
C THR A 170 17.74 6.17 9.25
N THR A 171 17.31 4.94 9.54
CA THR A 171 16.45 4.62 10.69
C THR A 171 17.15 4.77 12.03
N LYS A 172 18.47 4.92 12.04
CA LYS A 172 19.24 5.06 13.27
C LYS A 172 19.24 6.52 13.75
N ALA A 173 18.68 6.74 14.93
CA ALA A 173 18.82 7.98 15.67
C ALA A 173 20.31 8.37 15.82
N ASP A 174 20.68 9.54 15.30
CA ASP A 174 22.04 10.06 15.32
C ASP A 174 22.05 11.60 15.43
N GLN A 175 23.24 12.20 15.41
CA GLN A 175 23.39 13.65 15.46
C GLN A 175 22.77 14.40 14.27
N TYR A 176 22.43 13.70 13.19
CA TYR A 176 21.85 14.28 11.97
C TYR A 176 20.33 14.12 11.91
N SER A 177 19.73 13.25 12.72
CA SER A 177 18.28 13.17 12.95
C SER A 177 17.84 13.87 14.24
N GLY A 178 18.78 14.43 14.99
CA GLY A 178 18.52 15.02 16.31
C GLY A 178 18.12 13.96 17.33
N PHE A 179 18.77 12.80 17.29
CA PHE A 179 18.65 11.70 18.26
C PHE A 179 17.25 11.07 18.39
N ILE A 180 16.37 11.24 17.41
CA ILE A 180 15.13 10.47 17.26
C ILE A 180 15.03 9.86 15.87
N GLU A 181 14.18 8.85 15.73
CA GLU A 181 13.84 8.27 14.42
C GLU A 181 12.92 9.23 13.65
N PHE A 182 12.97 9.19 12.32
CA PHE A 182 12.12 10.03 11.50
C PHE A 182 10.64 9.66 11.65
N ASP A 183 9.83 10.64 12.07
CA ASP A 183 8.39 10.52 12.19
C ASP A 183 7.70 11.29 11.06
N PHE A 184 7.24 10.56 10.05
CA PHE A 184 6.52 11.12 8.91
C PHE A 184 5.20 11.81 9.30
N ASN A 185 4.51 11.31 10.32
CA ASN A 185 3.28 11.94 10.81
C ASN A 185 3.61 13.29 11.42
N LYS A 186 4.66 13.38 12.24
CA LYS A 186 5.10 14.65 12.84
C LYS A 186 5.57 15.64 11.78
N PHE A 187 6.39 15.20 10.83
CA PHE A 187 6.79 16.01 9.66
C PHE A 187 5.56 16.56 8.91
N SER A 188 4.58 15.67 8.63
CA SER A 188 3.35 16.05 7.93
C SER A 188 2.52 17.05 8.72
N LEU A 189 2.49 16.96 10.05
CA LEU A 189 1.82 17.92 10.91
C LEU A 189 2.51 19.28 10.88
N MET A 190 3.84 19.33 10.93
CA MET A 190 4.60 20.59 10.82
C MET A 190 4.33 21.30 9.49
N VAL A 191 4.29 20.55 8.38
CA VAL A 191 3.94 21.09 7.05
C VAL A 191 2.53 21.68 7.04
N GLN A 192 1.54 20.94 7.57
CA GLN A 192 0.15 21.40 7.68
C GLN A 192 0.07 22.69 8.53
N TYR A 193 0.73 22.72 9.68
CA TYR A 193 0.75 23.89 10.56
C TYR A 193 1.22 25.15 9.83
N PHE A 194 2.33 25.09 9.09
CA PHE A 194 2.81 26.26 8.34
C PHE A 194 1.90 26.59 7.16
N ALA A 195 1.35 25.60 6.46
CA ALA A 195 0.42 25.81 5.36
C ALA A 195 -0.91 26.45 5.81
N GLU A 196 -1.35 26.22 7.05
CA GLU A 196 -2.52 26.88 7.65
C GLU A 196 -2.25 28.34 8.00
N ASN A 197 -1.03 28.65 8.45
CA ASN A 197 -0.73 29.91 9.12
C ASN A 197 0.09 30.89 8.28
N VAL A 198 0.64 30.45 7.14
CA VAL A 198 1.41 31.30 6.22
C VAL A 198 0.64 31.46 4.92
N LYS A 199 0.19 32.70 4.65
CA LYS A 199 -0.43 33.04 3.36
C LYS A 199 0.60 32.86 2.24
N GLU A 200 0.18 32.23 1.14
CA GLU A 200 1.02 31.96 -0.04
C GLU A 200 2.36 31.29 0.36
N LEU A 201 2.25 30.14 1.00
CA LEU A 201 3.42 29.40 1.48
C LEU A 201 4.19 28.77 0.31
N TYR A 202 5.21 29.48 -0.18
CA TYR A 202 6.14 28.93 -1.15
C TYR A 202 6.91 27.73 -0.59
N LYS A 203 7.11 26.67 -1.40
CA LYS A 203 7.89 25.47 -1.03
C LYS A 203 9.24 25.85 -0.41
N THR A 204 9.98 26.75 -1.04
CA THR A 204 11.30 27.20 -0.56
C THR A 204 11.26 27.77 0.86
N LYS A 205 10.20 28.51 1.21
CA LYS A 205 9.98 29.05 2.56
C LYS A 205 9.59 27.95 3.54
N LEU A 206 8.69 27.04 3.15
CA LEU A 206 8.31 25.89 3.97
C LEU A 206 9.54 25.10 4.41
N LEU A 207 10.44 24.74 3.50
CA LEU A 207 11.62 23.94 3.83
C LEU A 207 12.51 24.61 4.90
N LYS A 208 12.59 25.95 4.90
CA LYS A 208 13.32 26.70 5.94
C LYS A 208 12.58 26.75 7.26
N LEU A 209 11.25 26.90 7.24
CA LEU A 209 10.43 26.87 8.47
C LEU A 209 10.53 25.52 9.17
N LEU A 210 10.51 24.41 8.41
CA LEU A 210 10.72 23.06 8.95
C LEU A 210 12.09 22.95 9.61
N TRP A 211 13.15 23.36 8.89
CA TRP A 211 14.52 23.33 9.41
C TRP A 211 14.69 24.13 10.69
N PHE A 212 14.21 25.39 10.73
CA PHE A 212 14.29 26.21 11.94
C PHE A 212 13.50 25.60 13.09
N THR A 213 12.32 25.00 12.83
CA THR A 213 11.52 24.36 13.88
C THR A 213 12.26 23.20 14.52
N ASP A 214 12.78 22.28 13.72
CA ASP A 214 13.54 21.14 14.21
C ASP A 214 14.79 21.58 14.97
N MET A 215 15.49 22.60 14.45
CA MET A 215 16.69 23.15 15.05
C MET A 215 16.44 23.88 16.38
N TYR A 216 15.37 24.69 16.48
CA TYR A 216 14.98 25.33 17.74
C TYR A 216 14.45 24.32 18.76
N TYR A 217 13.68 23.32 18.31
CA TYR A 217 13.20 22.25 19.20
C TYR A 217 14.38 21.47 19.78
N PHE A 218 15.37 21.12 18.96
CA PHE A 218 16.60 20.48 19.42
C PHE A 218 17.41 21.34 20.38
N LYS A 219 17.49 22.66 20.14
CA LYS A 219 18.20 23.58 21.04
C LYS A 219 17.62 23.56 22.45
N GLU A 220 16.29 23.46 22.55
CA GLU A 220 15.58 23.49 23.83
C GLU A 220 15.53 22.11 24.50
N TYR A 221 15.24 21.05 23.74
CA TYR A 221 14.92 19.73 24.28
C TYR A 221 15.98 18.65 24.02
N THR A 222 17.07 18.97 23.32
CA THR A 222 18.17 18.05 22.93
C THR A 222 17.77 16.88 22.03
N VAL A 223 16.53 16.88 21.55
CA VAL A 223 16.00 15.99 20.52
C VAL A 223 15.29 16.82 19.46
N SER A 224 15.25 16.37 18.21
CA SER A 224 14.49 17.08 17.16
C SER A 224 12.97 16.85 17.33
N MET A 225 12.16 17.60 16.58
CA MET A 225 10.72 17.40 16.60
C MET A 225 10.32 16.25 15.66
N SER A 226 10.89 16.21 14.44
CA SER A 226 10.44 15.29 13.39
C SER A 226 11.39 14.13 13.08
N GLY A 227 12.64 14.17 13.54
CA GLY A 227 13.69 13.23 13.12
C GLY A 227 14.19 13.45 11.69
N SER A 228 13.76 14.52 11.01
CA SER A 228 14.18 14.81 9.63
C SER A 228 15.66 15.14 9.56
N ARG A 229 16.39 14.48 8.67
CA ARG A 229 17.77 14.88 8.34
C ARG A 229 17.74 16.05 7.38
N TYR A 230 18.70 16.97 7.48
CA TYR A 230 18.76 18.15 6.63
C TYR A 230 20.05 18.20 5.82
N LEU A 231 19.94 18.50 4.54
CA LEU A 231 21.06 18.65 3.61
C LEU A 231 21.35 20.13 3.37
N HIS A 232 22.62 20.48 3.26
CA HIS A 232 23.04 21.72 2.64
C HIS A 232 22.69 21.66 1.15
N GLN A 233 21.97 22.66 0.66
CA GLN A 233 21.71 22.85 -0.78
C GLN A 233 21.86 24.33 -1.13
N HIS A 234 22.07 24.62 -2.41
CA HIS A 234 22.28 25.97 -2.95
C HIS A 234 21.34 27.05 -2.38
N TYR A 235 20.04 26.75 -2.24
CA TYR A 235 19.05 27.69 -1.69
C TYR A 235 18.80 27.51 -0.19
N GLY A 236 19.78 27.02 0.56
CA GLY A 236 19.75 26.83 2.01
C GLY A 236 19.45 25.38 2.43
N PRO A 237 19.36 25.11 3.74
CA PRO A 237 19.12 23.77 4.28
C PRO A 237 17.73 23.25 3.89
N VAL A 238 17.63 21.97 3.54
CA VAL A 238 16.36 21.32 3.18
C VAL A 238 16.23 19.95 3.83
N PRO A 239 15.02 19.48 4.18
CA PRO A 239 14.80 18.10 4.55
C PRO A 239 15.34 17.16 3.47
N GLN A 240 16.07 16.12 3.85
CA GLN A 240 16.47 15.05 2.95
C GLN A 240 15.19 14.48 2.29
N GLN A 241 15.20 14.36 0.96
CA GLN A 241 14.06 13.87 0.16
C GLN A 241 12.75 14.64 0.30
N TYR A 242 12.81 15.94 0.61
CA TYR A 242 11.62 16.79 0.70
C TYR A 242 10.65 16.63 -0.50
N SER A 243 11.14 16.47 -1.73
CA SER A 243 10.30 16.29 -2.92
C SER A 243 9.45 15.02 -2.83
N LEU A 244 10.02 13.91 -2.36
CA LEU A 244 9.30 12.66 -2.15
C LEU A 244 8.28 12.81 -1.03
N LEU A 245 8.70 13.37 0.12
CA LEU A 245 7.83 13.54 1.28
C LEU A 245 6.61 14.40 0.95
N LEU A 246 6.81 15.54 0.28
CA LEU A 246 5.72 16.42 -0.15
C LEU A 246 4.83 15.75 -1.20
N GLY A 247 5.41 15.02 -2.16
CA GLY A 247 4.63 14.26 -3.15
C GLY A 247 3.75 13.17 -2.53
N MET A 248 4.24 12.49 -1.48
CA MET A 248 3.43 11.53 -0.71
C MET A 248 2.25 12.22 -0.01
N MET A 249 2.50 13.40 0.58
CA MET A 249 1.46 14.18 1.26
C MET A 249 0.40 14.70 0.27
N GLU A 250 0.82 15.14 -0.91
CA GLU A 250 -0.09 15.59 -1.98
C GLU A 250 -0.96 14.44 -2.49
N ARG A 251 -0.34 13.30 -2.84
CA ARG A 251 -1.06 12.10 -3.30
C ARG A 251 -2.06 11.58 -2.25
N SER A 252 -1.74 11.72 -0.97
CA SER A 252 -2.61 11.34 0.15
C SER A 252 -3.69 12.39 0.46
N GLY A 253 -3.74 13.48 -0.30
CA GLY A 253 -4.69 14.57 -0.15
C GLY A 253 -4.57 15.30 1.19
N ILE A 254 -3.37 15.40 1.76
CA ILE A 254 -3.06 16.18 2.98
C ILE A 254 -2.71 17.63 2.61
N ILE A 255 -2.02 17.80 1.49
CA ILE A 255 -1.68 19.09 0.90
C ILE A 255 -2.05 19.11 -0.58
N ARG A 256 -1.97 20.29 -1.19
CA ARG A 256 -1.91 20.51 -2.64
C ARG A 256 -0.67 21.33 -2.95
N ILE A 257 -0.04 21.04 -4.08
CA ILE A 257 1.12 21.76 -4.58
C ILE A 257 0.73 22.41 -5.90
N ASP A 258 0.53 23.72 -5.88
CA ASP A 258 0.12 24.49 -7.05
C ASP A 258 1.33 25.22 -7.64
N GLU A 259 1.58 25.05 -8.94
CA GLU A 259 2.59 25.83 -9.66
C GLU A 259 2.15 27.30 -9.79
N THR A 260 3.10 28.21 -9.64
CA THR A 260 2.88 29.64 -9.78
C THR A 260 4.04 30.30 -10.51
N ILE A 261 3.78 31.46 -11.11
CA ILE A 261 4.81 32.26 -11.79
C ILE A 261 5.36 33.28 -10.79
N THR A 262 6.67 33.32 -10.67
CA THR A 262 7.42 34.27 -9.87
C THR A 262 8.29 35.15 -10.76
N PRO A 263 8.79 36.29 -10.27
CA PRO A 263 9.76 37.12 -11.01
C PRO A 263 11.05 36.38 -11.41
N TYR A 264 11.31 35.20 -10.82
CA TYR A 264 12.53 34.42 -11.01
C TYR A 264 12.28 33.09 -11.75
N GLY A 265 11.09 32.90 -12.34
CA GLY A 265 10.68 31.66 -13.01
C GLY A 265 9.46 31.02 -12.35
N TYR A 266 9.42 29.69 -12.31
CA TYR A 266 8.31 28.95 -11.67
C TYR A 266 8.58 28.73 -10.18
N GLY A 267 7.53 28.87 -9.37
CA GLY A 267 7.50 28.53 -7.96
C GLY A 267 6.37 27.57 -7.64
N GLU A 268 6.37 27.01 -6.45
CA GLU A 268 5.32 26.12 -5.97
C GLU A 268 4.74 26.66 -4.67
N ILE A 269 3.42 26.73 -4.58
CA ILE A 269 2.67 27.12 -3.38
C ILE A 269 2.09 25.86 -2.75
N ILE A 270 2.31 25.71 -1.45
CA ILE A 270 1.79 24.62 -0.64
C ILE A 270 0.53 25.11 0.06
N THR A 271 -0.58 24.42 -0.16
CA THR A 271 -1.82 24.61 0.63
C THR A 271 -2.17 23.32 1.34
N THR A 272 -2.79 23.41 2.51
CA THR A 272 -3.30 22.20 3.18
C THR A 272 -4.81 22.07 3.04
N THR A 273 -5.26 20.83 2.97
CA THR A 273 -6.67 20.42 2.92
C THR A 273 -7.16 19.89 4.27
N LYS A 274 -6.27 19.72 5.25
CA LYS A 274 -6.53 19.14 6.57
C LYS A 274 -6.06 20.10 7.65
N SER A 275 -6.62 19.98 8.86
CA SER A 275 -6.18 20.77 10.01
C SER A 275 -5.27 19.97 10.92
N SER A 276 -4.19 20.61 11.35
CA SER A 276 -3.20 20.17 12.33
C SER A 276 -3.57 20.52 13.77
N LYS A 277 -4.68 21.24 14.00
CA LYS A 277 -5.10 21.71 15.33
C LYS A 277 -5.25 20.55 16.33
N GLY A 278 -4.67 20.74 17.52
CA GLY A 278 -4.79 19.81 18.65
C GLY A 278 -3.95 18.54 18.53
N GLN A 279 -3.03 18.46 17.57
CA GLN A 279 -2.16 17.29 17.36
C GLN A 279 -0.71 17.50 17.82
N PHE A 280 -0.41 18.65 18.40
CA PHE A 280 0.90 19.00 18.97
C PHE A 280 0.81 19.06 20.49
N SER A 281 1.91 18.72 21.18
CA SER A 281 2.07 19.01 22.60
C SER A 281 2.17 20.53 22.85
N GLU A 282 2.11 20.95 24.11
CA GLU A 282 2.30 22.35 24.49
C GLU A 282 3.69 22.85 24.07
N ASP A 283 4.73 22.09 24.37
CA ASP A 283 6.13 22.35 23.99
C ASP A 283 6.32 22.47 22.47
N GLU A 284 5.73 21.56 21.70
CA GLU A 284 5.79 21.59 20.23
C GLU A 284 5.07 22.83 19.67
N THR A 285 3.91 23.15 20.25
CA THR A 285 3.10 24.31 19.86
C THR A 285 3.84 25.61 20.15
N GLU A 286 4.57 25.71 21.26
CA GLU A 286 5.38 26.87 21.62
C GLU A 286 6.47 27.12 20.58
N ILE A 287 7.25 26.09 20.23
CA ILE A 287 8.34 26.21 19.25
C ILE A 287 7.80 26.57 17.85
N LEU A 288 6.76 25.87 17.39
CA LEU A 288 6.11 26.17 16.10
C LEU A 288 5.62 27.62 16.03
N SER A 289 4.96 28.09 17.10
CA SER A 289 4.43 29.46 17.18
C SER A 289 5.55 30.50 17.24
N SER A 290 6.64 30.21 17.94
CA SER A 290 7.84 31.05 18.00
C SER A 290 8.49 31.21 16.62
N VAL A 291 8.68 30.09 15.90
CA VAL A 291 9.22 30.08 14.53
C VAL A 291 8.29 30.82 13.57
N LEU A 292 6.99 30.57 13.63
CA LEU A 292 6.00 31.29 12.83
C LEU A 292 6.04 32.80 13.10
N LYS A 293 6.10 33.22 14.37
CA LYS A 293 6.18 34.64 14.75
C LYS A 293 7.47 35.28 14.23
N LYS A 294 8.60 34.58 14.32
CA LYS A 294 9.92 35.10 13.93
C LYS A 294 10.10 35.16 12.41
N TYR A 295 9.63 34.16 11.67
CA TYR A 295 9.96 33.97 10.26
C TYR A 295 8.76 33.93 9.31
N GLY A 296 7.54 33.71 9.82
CA GLY A 296 6.32 33.50 9.03
C GLY A 296 5.96 34.68 8.11
N ASN A 297 6.36 35.91 8.45
CA ASN A 297 6.13 37.10 7.61
C ASN A 297 7.31 37.44 6.67
N MET A 298 8.40 36.67 6.69
CA MET A 298 9.54 36.90 5.80
C MET A 298 9.28 36.37 4.40
N SER A 299 9.92 36.96 3.39
CA SER A 299 9.95 36.38 2.04
C SER A 299 10.81 35.12 2.00
N ALA A 300 10.59 34.26 0.99
CA ALA A 300 11.41 33.07 0.77
C ALA A 300 12.91 33.40 0.64
N THR A 301 13.25 34.50 -0.04
CA THR A 301 14.63 34.99 -0.17
C THR A 301 15.21 35.36 1.20
N LYS A 302 14.49 36.17 1.99
CA LYS A 302 15.00 36.66 3.28
C LYS A 302 15.25 35.54 4.28
N ILE A 303 14.36 34.54 4.36
CA ILE A 303 14.56 33.38 5.24
C ILE A 303 15.70 32.48 4.73
N SER A 304 15.87 32.36 3.41
CA SER A 304 17.02 31.68 2.80
C SER A 304 18.33 32.35 3.19
N ASP A 305 18.45 33.67 3.02
CA ASP A 305 19.65 34.44 3.37
C ASP A 305 20.00 34.33 4.86
N LEU A 306 18.99 34.21 5.73
CA LEU A 306 19.20 33.98 7.16
C LEU A 306 19.69 32.56 7.45
N SER A 307 19.17 31.57 6.74
CA SER A 307 19.62 30.18 6.88
C SER A 307 21.08 30.00 6.44
N HIS A 308 21.53 30.74 5.43
CA HIS A 308 22.92 30.76 4.97
C HIS A 308 23.92 31.31 5.98
N LYS A 309 23.45 32.11 6.94
CA LYS A 309 24.28 32.71 8.00
C LYS A 309 24.42 31.83 9.24
N GLN A 310 23.73 30.69 9.28
CA GLN A 310 23.79 29.78 10.42
C GLN A 310 25.03 28.91 10.31
N LYS A 311 25.70 28.68 11.44
CA LYS A 311 26.96 27.93 11.50
C LYS A 311 26.87 26.57 10.82
N GLY A 312 25.78 25.84 11.04
CA GLY A 312 25.58 24.54 10.42
C GLY A 312 25.47 24.56 8.90
N TYR A 313 25.09 25.68 8.28
CA TYR A 313 25.13 25.82 6.81
C TYR A 313 26.51 26.26 6.33
N ILE A 314 27.21 27.12 7.08
CA ILE A 314 28.54 27.63 6.76
C ILE A 314 29.60 26.52 6.80
N GLU A 315 29.52 25.63 7.77
CA GLU A 315 30.51 24.59 8.05
C GLU A 315 30.31 23.30 7.22
N THR A 316 29.29 23.24 6.36
CA THR A 316 28.99 22.05 5.54
C THR A 316 29.07 22.37 4.05
N SER A 317 29.41 21.37 3.25
CA SER A 317 29.48 21.46 1.79
C SER A 317 28.15 21.10 1.12
N ASP A 318 28.02 21.36 -0.18
CA ASP A 318 26.82 20.99 -0.95
C ASP A 318 26.47 19.50 -0.80
N MET A 319 25.19 19.23 -0.57
CA MET A 319 24.61 17.90 -0.31
C MET A 319 25.09 17.20 0.97
N GLU A 320 25.91 17.85 1.81
CA GLU A 320 26.31 17.31 3.10
C GLU A 320 25.19 17.42 4.14
N CYS A 321 25.10 16.42 5.03
CA CYS A 321 24.15 16.43 6.14
C CYS A 321 24.56 17.45 7.21
N ILE A 322 23.62 18.30 7.63
CA ILE A 322 23.83 19.30 8.68
C ILE A 322 23.53 18.66 10.03
N SER A 323 24.52 18.64 10.93
CA SER A 323 24.36 18.12 12.30
C SER A 323 23.45 19.03 13.12
N TYR A 324 22.56 18.44 13.92
CA TYR A 324 21.76 19.15 14.90
C TYR A 324 22.58 19.77 16.04
N LEU A 325 23.83 19.34 16.23
CA LEU A 325 24.72 19.93 17.23
C LEU A 325 24.99 21.43 16.97
N TYR A 326 24.86 21.88 15.72
CA TYR A 326 24.94 23.30 15.37
C TYR A 326 23.77 24.14 15.90
N ALA A 327 22.71 23.51 16.40
CA ALA A 327 21.58 24.24 16.98
C ALA A 327 21.97 25.07 18.20
N MET A 328 23.02 24.67 18.93
CA MET A 328 23.55 25.41 20.07
C MET A 328 24.08 26.79 19.69
N ASP A 329 24.49 26.96 18.43
CA ASP A 329 25.00 28.22 17.88
C ASP A 329 23.92 29.08 17.19
N LEU A 330 22.64 28.66 17.19
CA LEU A 330 21.54 29.43 16.60
C LEU A 330 21.34 30.75 17.35
N LYS A 331 21.25 31.84 16.56
CA LYS A 331 21.05 33.21 17.04
C LYS A 331 19.60 33.59 17.29
#